data_AF-A0AAD5BQA6-F1
#
_entry.id   AF-A0AAD5BQA6-F1
#
_cell.length_a   1.000
_cell.length_b   1.000
_cell.length_c   1.000
_cell.angle_alpha   90.00
_cell.angle_beta   90.00
_cell.angle_gamma   90.00
#
_symmetry.space_group_name_H-M   'P 1'
#
loop_
_entity.id
_entity.type
_entity.pdbx_description
1 polymer ?
#
loop_
_entity_poly.entity_id
_entity_poly.type
_entity_poly.pdbx_seq_one_letter_code
_entity_poly.pdbx_strand_id
1 'polypeptide(L)'
;MPTSSPLVRVRLSDLVGYDGVQTDCYLRAVENLSGSLTRYNAVVIELGDEDRVLMRCGLESARMYFRTRGQNCGSNGFYKYRAGRALEDTDSSPPCMADVFRCMGKVARAALNAIARHLRLRSDAFNHLLDDNPLPANEASSSVLVASYLHMPLQKGKGAIGGGNITTNNESEKGLLTLISSDAAGLQVRDPNGRWYLADYGLRPAASYRAATDCTSTTANAGRSSLAFRLMPQSNAILDCSPIRTAGHVIPQSYVPISVSQFMDDLSADEDVPNSL
;
A
#
# COMPACT_ATOMS: atom_id res chain seq x y z
N MET A 1 -12.92 16.34 21.51
CA MET A 1 -12.61 15.35 20.45
C MET A 1 -11.12 15.44 20.17
N PRO A 2 -10.34 14.34 20.15
CA PRO A 2 -8.90 14.46 19.97
C PRO A 2 -8.58 15.05 18.58
N THR A 3 -7.72 16.06 18.57
CA THR A 3 -7.48 17.03 17.49
C THR A 3 -6.26 16.72 16.62
N SER A 4 -5.81 15.47 16.55
CA SER A 4 -4.68 15.08 15.69
C SER A 4 -4.75 13.60 15.33
N SER A 5 -4.36 13.24 14.10
CA SER A 5 -4.15 11.84 13.74
C SER A 5 -3.12 11.21 14.69
N PRO A 6 -3.36 10.01 15.23
CA PRO A 6 -2.38 9.32 16.06
C PRO A 6 -1.18 8.81 15.26
N LEU A 7 -1.28 8.80 13.93
CA LEU A 7 -0.25 8.28 13.03
C LEU A 7 0.94 9.23 12.90
N VAL A 8 2.13 8.64 12.95
CA VAL A 8 3.38 9.35 12.71
C VAL A 8 3.58 9.54 11.21
N ARG A 9 4.12 10.71 10.85
CA ARG A 9 4.46 11.08 9.47
C ARG A 9 5.97 11.00 9.29
N VAL A 10 6.42 10.29 8.28
CA VAL A 10 7.85 10.08 7.98
C VAL A 10 8.09 10.42 6.52
N ARG A 11 9.10 11.25 6.23
CA ARG A 11 9.43 11.59 4.84
C ARG A 11 10.21 10.47 4.18
N LEU A 12 9.90 10.19 2.92
CA LEU A 12 10.63 9.21 2.13
C LEU A 12 12.12 9.55 2.02
N SER A 13 12.46 10.83 1.90
CA SER A 13 13.85 11.31 1.88
C SER A 13 14.63 10.95 3.14
N ASP A 14 13.96 10.83 4.28
CA ASP A 14 14.58 10.47 5.56
C ASP A 14 14.73 8.94 5.70
N LEU A 15 14.00 8.15 4.90
CA LEU A 15 14.05 6.68 4.88
C LEU A 15 15.03 6.13 3.84
N VAL A 16 15.29 6.88 2.77
CA VAL A 16 16.29 6.52 1.77
C VAL A 16 17.63 7.06 2.26
N GLY A 17 18.34 6.26 3.05
CA GLY A 17 19.66 6.62 3.57
C GLY A 17 20.59 7.02 2.42
N TYR A 18 21.11 8.25 2.45
CA TYR A 18 22.14 8.71 1.51
C TYR A 18 23.44 7.91 1.75
N ASP A 19 24.11 7.52 0.67
CA ASP A 19 25.23 6.57 0.62
C ASP A 19 26.13 6.53 1.87
N GLY A 20 25.90 5.54 2.73
CA GLY A 20 26.87 5.05 3.70
C GLY A 20 26.90 5.71 5.09
N VAL A 21 26.32 6.90 5.31
CA VAL A 21 26.32 7.55 6.63
C VAL A 21 24.91 7.58 7.23
N GLN A 22 24.71 6.77 8.27
CA GLN A 22 23.48 6.79 9.06
C GLN A 22 23.32 8.17 9.70
N THR A 23 22.42 8.98 9.15
CA THR A 23 22.12 10.31 9.68
C THR A 23 21.15 10.17 10.86
N ASP A 24 21.23 11.05 11.86
CA ASP A 24 20.27 11.07 12.98
C ASP A 24 18.80 11.15 12.52
N CYS A 25 18.56 11.84 11.40
CA CYS A 25 17.26 11.90 10.75
C CYS A 25 16.76 10.51 10.32
N TYR A 26 17.64 9.67 9.76
CA TYR A 26 17.31 8.31 9.36
C TYR A 26 16.98 7.44 10.57
N LEU A 27 17.79 7.50 11.64
CA LEU A 27 17.51 6.73 12.87
C LEU A 27 16.18 7.13 13.51
N ARG A 28 15.89 8.44 13.57
CA ARG A 28 14.60 8.95 14.05
C ARG A 28 13.44 8.52 13.15
N ALA A 29 13.63 8.54 11.83
CA ALA A 29 12.63 8.09 10.88
C ALA A 29 12.31 6.59 11.03
N VAL A 30 13.33 5.75 11.22
CA VAL A 30 13.19 4.31 11.49
C VAL A 30 12.41 4.07 12.78
N GLU A 31 12.80 4.73 13.88
CA GLU A 31 12.13 4.58 15.18
C GLU A 31 10.66 5.01 15.12
N ASN A 32 10.39 6.14 14.45
CA ASN A 32 9.05 6.65 14.23
C ASN A 32 8.19 5.71 13.37
N LEU A 33 8.77 5.17 12.29
CA LEU A 33 8.10 4.24 11.39
C LEU A 33 7.72 2.96 12.11
N SER A 34 8.70 2.30 12.73
CA SER A 34 8.48 1.03 13.43
C SER A 34 7.59 1.21 14.66
N GLY A 35 7.78 2.28 15.44
CA GLY A 35 6.92 2.59 16.58
C GLY A 35 5.47 2.87 16.20
N SER A 36 5.22 3.48 15.03
CA SER A 36 3.86 3.68 14.51
C SER A 36 3.23 2.36 14.06
N LEU A 37 4.01 1.50 13.37
CA LEU A 37 3.54 0.18 12.95
C LEU A 37 3.18 -0.70 14.16
N THR A 38 4.01 -0.76 15.21
CA THR A 38 3.74 -1.59 16.39
C THR A 38 2.51 -1.10 17.19
N ARG A 39 2.25 0.21 17.23
CA ARG A 39 1.12 0.77 18.01
C ARG A 39 -0.19 0.82 17.23
N TYR A 40 -0.12 1.09 15.94
CA TYR A 40 -1.29 1.45 15.14
C TYR A 40 -1.48 0.58 13.89
N ASN A 41 -0.57 -0.33 13.55
CA ASN A 41 -0.55 -1.09 12.30
C ASN A 41 -0.47 -0.23 11.01
N ALA A 42 -0.19 1.07 11.14
CA ALA A 42 -0.01 1.95 10.00
C ALA A 42 0.97 3.09 10.30
N VAL A 43 1.47 3.69 9.22
CA VAL A 43 2.36 4.85 9.21
C VAL A 43 2.06 5.67 7.96
N VAL A 44 2.21 6.99 8.04
CA VAL A 44 2.07 7.87 6.88
C VAL A 44 3.45 8.19 6.32
N ILE A 45 3.69 7.83 5.07
CA ILE A 45 4.94 8.18 4.36
C ILE A 45 4.69 9.39 3.46
N GLU A 46 5.46 10.46 3.67
CA GLU A 46 5.41 11.66 2.85
C GLU A 46 6.37 11.53 1.67
N LEU A 47 5.81 11.53 0.47
CA LEU A 47 6.57 11.45 -0.78
C LEU A 47 7.18 12.83 -1.14
N GLY A 48 8.27 12.82 -1.91
CA GLY A 48 8.84 14.05 -2.49
C GLY A 48 7.98 14.60 -3.63
N ASP A 49 8.25 15.82 -4.09
CA ASP A 49 7.36 16.53 -5.05
C ASP A 49 7.14 15.75 -6.35
N GLU A 50 8.20 15.20 -6.96
CA GLU A 50 8.13 14.37 -8.17
C GLU A 50 7.24 13.12 -7.95
N ASP A 51 7.54 12.35 -6.91
CA ASP A 51 6.83 11.11 -6.55
C ASP A 51 5.34 11.43 -6.22
N ARG A 52 5.05 12.59 -5.61
CA ARG A 52 3.68 13.06 -5.32
C ARG A 52 2.89 13.40 -6.57
N VAL A 53 3.50 14.12 -7.52
CA VAL A 53 2.86 14.47 -8.79
C VAL A 53 2.51 13.20 -9.55
N LEU A 54 3.41 12.23 -9.56
CA LEU A 54 3.18 10.92 -10.17
C LEU A 54 2.02 10.16 -9.52
N MET A 55 1.94 10.12 -8.18
CA MET A 55 0.81 9.50 -7.48
C MET A 55 -0.53 10.17 -7.80
N ARG A 56 -0.55 11.51 -7.87
CA ARG A 56 -1.75 12.25 -8.25
C ARG A 56 -2.17 11.94 -9.67
N CYS A 57 -1.21 11.95 -10.60
CA CYS A 57 -1.44 11.57 -11.99
C CYS A 57 -2.04 10.16 -12.08
N GLY A 58 -1.46 9.17 -11.39
CA GLY A 58 -1.99 7.80 -11.34
C GLY A 58 -3.42 7.70 -10.80
N LEU A 59 -3.77 8.46 -9.76
CA LEU A 59 -5.13 8.51 -9.19
C LEU A 59 -6.15 9.11 -10.18
N GLU A 60 -5.77 10.20 -10.85
CA GLU A 60 -6.59 10.86 -11.88
C GLU A 60 -6.76 9.96 -13.11
N SER A 61 -5.70 9.30 -13.56
CA SER A 61 -5.72 8.32 -14.64
C SER A 61 -6.65 7.14 -14.32
N ALA A 62 -6.54 6.57 -13.12
CA ALA A 62 -7.45 5.53 -12.66
C ALA A 62 -8.91 6.02 -12.62
N ARG A 63 -9.15 7.24 -12.10
CA ARG A 63 -10.49 7.84 -12.07
C ARG A 63 -11.10 7.95 -13.46
N MET A 64 -10.35 8.50 -14.42
CA MET A 64 -10.82 8.68 -15.79
C MET A 64 -11.07 7.33 -16.46
N TYR A 65 -10.19 6.37 -16.25
CA TYR A 65 -10.34 5.00 -16.74
C TYR A 65 -11.67 4.37 -16.30
N PHE A 66 -11.98 4.39 -15.00
CA PHE A 66 -13.23 3.82 -14.49
C PHE A 66 -14.47 4.64 -14.88
N ARG A 67 -14.34 5.95 -15.09
CA ARG A 67 -15.45 6.77 -15.60
C ARG A 67 -15.80 6.42 -17.04
N THR A 68 -14.80 6.28 -17.91
CA THR A 68 -15.02 5.91 -19.31
C THR A 68 -15.58 4.49 -19.43
N ARG A 69 -15.14 3.55 -18.58
CA ARG A 69 -15.55 2.15 -18.65
C ARG A 69 -16.85 1.84 -17.89
N GLY A 70 -17.11 2.54 -16.79
CA GLY A 70 -18.32 2.37 -15.96
C GLY A 70 -19.62 2.83 -16.62
N GLN A 71 -19.54 3.54 -17.75
CA GLN A 71 -20.72 3.85 -18.59
C GLN A 71 -21.04 2.74 -19.59
N ASN A 72 -20.07 1.88 -19.95
CA ASN A 72 -20.22 0.92 -21.05
C ASN A 72 -20.11 -0.56 -20.65
N CYS A 73 -19.63 -0.90 -19.45
CA CYS A 73 -19.53 -2.29 -19.03
C CYS A 73 -19.50 -2.38 -17.50
N GLY A 74 -20.19 -3.36 -16.92
CA GLY A 74 -20.26 -3.64 -15.47
C GLY A 74 -18.94 -4.08 -14.85
N SER A 75 -17.88 -3.31 -15.05
CA SER A 75 -16.58 -3.49 -14.41
C SER A 75 -16.74 -3.24 -12.91
N ASN A 76 -16.26 -4.18 -12.09
CA ASN A 76 -16.37 -4.21 -10.63
C ASN A 76 -15.63 -3.06 -9.90
N GLY A 77 -15.34 -1.93 -10.56
CA GLY A 77 -14.69 -0.77 -9.98
C GLY A 77 -13.24 -1.00 -9.57
N PHE A 78 -12.58 -2.06 -10.05
CA PHE A 78 -11.17 -2.36 -9.79
C PHE A 78 -10.41 -2.77 -11.05
N TYR A 79 -9.10 -2.47 -11.08
CA TYR A 79 -8.14 -2.80 -12.12
C TYR A 79 -6.85 -3.28 -11.47
N LYS A 80 -6.30 -4.41 -11.94
CA LYS A 80 -5.09 -5.02 -11.37
C LYS A 80 -3.94 -4.88 -12.37
N TYR A 81 -2.87 -4.23 -11.94
CA TYR A 81 -1.62 -4.08 -12.68
C TYR A 81 -0.52 -4.95 -12.06
N ARG A 82 0.24 -5.62 -12.91
CA ARG A 82 1.42 -6.41 -12.55
C ARG A 82 2.53 -6.16 -13.57
N ALA A 83 3.70 -5.74 -13.09
CA ALA A 83 4.85 -5.47 -13.95
C ALA A 83 5.39 -6.75 -14.60
N GLY A 84 6.00 -6.63 -15.79
CA GLY A 84 6.65 -7.74 -16.50
C GLY A 84 5.73 -8.67 -17.29
N ARG A 85 4.41 -8.48 -17.24
CA ARG A 85 3.49 -9.12 -18.21
C ARG A 85 3.55 -8.39 -19.54
N ALA A 86 3.49 -9.15 -20.64
CA ALA A 86 3.38 -8.60 -21.99
C ALA A 86 2.22 -7.58 -22.00
N LEU A 87 2.53 -6.39 -22.50
CA LEU A 87 1.66 -5.24 -22.62
C LEU A 87 0.59 -5.48 -23.71
N GLU A 88 -0.08 -6.62 -23.70
CA GLU A 88 -1.14 -6.95 -24.67
C GLU A 88 -2.45 -6.19 -24.38
N ASP A 89 -2.45 -5.30 -23.38
CA ASP A 89 -3.61 -4.54 -22.95
C ASP A 89 -3.31 -3.02 -22.89
N THR A 90 -2.35 -2.54 -23.71
CA THR A 90 -1.94 -1.11 -23.77
C THR A 90 -3.14 -0.18 -23.91
N ASP A 91 -4.15 -0.59 -24.69
CA ASP A 91 -5.34 0.21 -24.94
C ASP A 91 -6.39 0.15 -23.81
N SER A 92 -6.25 -0.80 -22.87
CA SER A 92 -7.22 -1.05 -21.79
C SER A 92 -6.67 -0.79 -20.38
N SER A 93 -5.46 -0.24 -20.22
CA SER A 93 -4.88 0.07 -18.92
C SER A 93 -4.98 1.57 -18.58
N PRO A 94 -5.18 1.97 -17.32
CA PRO A 94 -5.00 3.35 -16.93
C PRO A 94 -3.56 3.79 -17.26
N PRO A 95 -3.35 5.00 -17.81
CA PRO A 95 -1.99 5.50 -18.03
C PRO A 95 -1.22 5.63 -16.71
N CYS A 96 0.10 5.66 -16.79
CA CYS A 96 1.03 5.85 -15.68
C CYS A 96 1.11 4.70 -14.64
N MET A 97 0.39 3.58 -14.82
CA MET A 97 0.42 2.48 -13.83
C MET A 97 1.81 1.85 -13.65
N ALA A 98 2.61 1.76 -14.71
CA ALA A 98 3.99 1.27 -14.63
C ALA A 98 4.89 2.17 -13.76
N ASP A 99 4.76 3.48 -13.93
CA ASP A 99 5.51 4.47 -13.15
C ASP A 99 5.05 4.50 -11.70
N VAL A 100 3.74 4.44 -11.47
CA VAL A 100 3.15 4.32 -10.12
C VAL A 100 3.66 3.07 -9.43
N PHE A 101 3.64 1.92 -10.11
CA PHE A 101 4.13 0.65 -9.57
C PHE A 101 5.59 0.75 -9.15
N ARG A 102 6.44 1.33 -10.01
CA ARG A 102 7.87 1.54 -9.72
C ARG A 102 8.09 2.49 -8.53
N CYS A 103 7.32 3.57 -8.46
CA CYS A 103 7.38 4.53 -7.35
C CYS A 103 6.93 3.90 -6.03
N MET A 104 5.79 3.21 -6.00
CA MET A 104 5.31 2.51 -4.79
C MET A 104 6.26 1.38 -4.39
N GLY A 105 6.83 0.63 -5.34
CA GLY A 105 7.84 -0.38 -5.08
C GLY A 105 9.12 0.19 -4.44
N LYS A 106 9.59 1.37 -4.88
CA LYS A 106 10.70 2.11 -4.25
C LYS A 106 10.38 2.46 -2.80
N VAL A 107 9.19 2.99 -2.54
CA VAL A 107 8.74 3.35 -1.18
C VAL A 107 8.64 2.13 -0.28
N ALA A 108 8.09 1.03 -0.79
CA ALA A 108 7.92 -0.21 -0.02
C ALA A 108 9.26 -0.83 0.36
N ARG A 109 10.24 -0.85 -0.56
CA ARG A 109 11.61 -1.30 -0.27
C ARG A 109 12.30 -0.40 0.76
N ALA A 110 12.14 0.93 0.67
CA ALA A 110 12.68 1.84 1.68
C ALA A 110 12.07 1.59 3.08
N ALA A 111 10.77 1.33 3.15
CA ALA A 111 10.10 0.97 4.39
C ALA A 111 10.58 -0.39 4.95
N LEU A 112 10.77 -1.41 4.11
CA LEU A 112 11.34 -2.69 4.54
C LEU A 112 12.77 -2.55 5.05
N ASN A 113 13.60 -1.74 4.41
CA ASN A 113 14.97 -1.50 4.87
C ASN A 113 14.98 -0.81 6.25
N ALA A 114 14.03 0.09 6.49
CA ALA A 114 13.83 0.72 7.79
C ALA A 114 13.38 -0.29 8.86
N ILE A 115 12.43 -1.17 8.53
CA ILE A 115 11.98 -2.26 9.42
C ILE A 115 13.14 -3.22 9.72
N ALA A 116 13.93 -3.61 8.71
CA ALA A 116 15.11 -4.45 8.87
C ALA A 116 16.09 -3.82 9.88
N ARG A 117 16.31 -2.50 9.76
CA ARG A 117 17.19 -1.76 10.66
C ARG A 117 16.66 -1.75 12.10
N HIS A 118 15.36 -1.53 12.30
CA HIS A 118 14.74 -1.58 13.63
C HIS A 118 14.87 -2.98 14.27
N LEU A 119 14.77 -4.03 13.46
CA LEU A 119 15.02 -5.42 13.87
C LEU A 119 16.50 -5.77 14.04
N ARG A 120 17.42 -4.81 13.85
CA ARG A 120 18.89 -5.00 13.91
C ARG A 120 19.40 -6.01 12.88
N LEU A 121 18.68 -6.16 11.77
CA LEU A 121 19.10 -6.93 10.62
C LEU A 121 19.97 -6.08 9.68
N ARG A 122 20.59 -6.75 8.71
CA ARG A 122 21.19 -6.07 7.56
C ARG A 122 20.11 -5.39 6.73
N SER A 123 20.43 -4.27 6.08
CA SER A 123 19.48 -3.54 5.23
C SER A 123 18.98 -4.36 4.03
N ASP A 124 19.75 -5.34 3.58
CA ASP A 124 19.41 -6.25 2.48
C ASP A 124 18.78 -7.57 2.95
N ALA A 125 18.47 -7.70 4.25
CA ALA A 125 17.97 -8.95 4.82
C ALA A 125 16.69 -9.46 4.16
N PHE A 126 15.85 -8.58 3.60
CA PHE A 126 14.62 -8.97 2.91
C PHE A 126 14.75 -9.04 1.39
N ASN A 127 15.89 -8.66 0.80
CA ASN A 127 16.03 -8.58 -0.66
C ASN A 127 15.83 -9.94 -1.34
N HIS A 128 16.25 -11.03 -0.69
CA HIS A 128 16.07 -12.40 -1.19
C HIS A 128 14.60 -12.86 -1.25
N LEU A 129 13.69 -12.13 -0.59
CA LEU A 129 12.24 -12.40 -0.66
C LEU A 129 11.58 -11.61 -1.78
N LEU A 130 12.22 -10.57 -2.34
CA LEU A 130 11.58 -9.61 -3.22
C LEU A 130 11.97 -9.83 -4.67
N ASP A 131 11.13 -9.36 -5.60
CA ASP A 131 11.50 -9.32 -7.01
C ASP A 131 12.70 -8.41 -7.25
N ASP A 132 13.57 -8.82 -8.18
CA ASP A 132 14.68 -8.02 -8.68
C ASP A 132 14.20 -6.66 -9.23
N ASN A 133 15.07 -5.65 -9.12
CA ASN A 133 14.77 -4.30 -9.59
C ASN A 133 15.97 -3.73 -10.36
N PRO A 134 15.91 -3.63 -11.70
CA PRO A 134 14.75 -3.95 -12.56
C PRO A 134 14.45 -5.45 -12.66
N LEU A 135 13.21 -5.79 -13.03
CA LEU A 135 12.79 -7.18 -13.25
C LEU A 135 13.59 -7.83 -14.40
N PRO A 136 13.91 -9.14 -14.32
CA PRO A 136 14.53 -9.86 -15.42
C PRO A 136 13.61 -9.92 -16.64
N ALA A 137 14.20 -10.11 -17.82
CA ALA A 137 13.43 -10.20 -19.07
C ALA A 137 12.45 -11.38 -19.01
N ASN A 138 11.19 -11.14 -19.42
CA ASN A 138 10.08 -12.11 -19.44
C ASN A 138 9.60 -12.60 -18.06
N GLU A 139 10.03 -11.97 -16.97
CA GLU A 139 9.52 -12.27 -15.64
C GLU A 139 8.46 -11.29 -15.20
N ALA A 140 7.34 -11.81 -14.69
CA ALA A 140 6.30 -11.00 -14.09
C ALA A 140 6.57 -10.83 -12.59
N SER A 141 6.37 -9.62 -12.09
CA SER A 141 6.51 -9.33 -10.65
C SER A 141 5.49 -10.11 -9.83
N SER A 142 5.90 -10.57 -8.66
CA SER A 142 5.03 -11.16 -7.64
C SER A 142 4.08 -10.11 -7.05
N SER A 143 4.57 -8.88 -6.92
CA SER A 143 3.84 -7.72 -6.38
C SER A 143 2.72 -7.26 -7.31
N VAL A 144 1.68 -6.64 -6.74
CA VAL A 144 0.48 -6.23 -7.46
C VAL A 144 0.08 -4.82 -7.08
N LEU A 145 -0.19 -3.98 -8.08
CA LEU A 145 -0.85 -2.70 -7.92
C LEU A 145 -2.33 -2.84 -8.28
N VAL A 146 -3.21 -2.40 -7.40
CA VAL A 146 -4.66 -2.42 -7.62
C VAL A 146 -5.15 -0.98 -7.62
N ALA A 147 -5.75 -0.57 -8.73
CA ALA A 147 -6.50 0.67 -8.81
C ALA A 147 -7.98 0.37 -8.57
N SER A 148 -8.63 1.17 -7.72
CA SER A 148 -10.04 1.02 -7.40
C SER A 148 -10.75 2.37 -7.46
N TYR A 149 -12.01 2.34 -7.84
CA TYR A 149 -12.91 3.49 -7.84
C TYR A 149 -14.22 3.13 -7.19
N LEU A 150 -14.51 3.79 -6.07
CA LEU A 150 -15.79 3.69 -5.39
C LEU A 150 -16.66 4.87 -5.77
N HIS A 151 -17.85 4.59 -6.28
CA HIS A 151 -18.85 5.62 -6.53
C HIS A 151 -19.56 5.97 -5.22
N MET A 152 -19.47 7.22 -4.75
CA MET A 152 -20.33 7.67 -3.64
C MET A 152 -21.66 8.16 -4.23
N PRO A 153 -22.79 7.50 -3.97
CA PRO A 153 -24.08 8.04 -4.35
C PRO A 153 -24.34 9.34 -3.56
N LEU A 154 -24.91 10.34 -4.23
CA LEU A 154 -25.30 11.62 -3.65
C LEU A 154 -26.34 11.40 -2.55
N GLN A 155 -25.92 11.29 -1.28
CA GLN A 155 -26.86 11.22 -0.16
C GLN A 155 -27.51 12.59 0.08
N LYS A 156 -28.78 12.70 -0.31
CA LYS A 156 -29.69 13.76 0.09
C LYS A 156 -30.06 13.54 1.57
N GLY A 157 -29.40 14.28 2.46
CA GLY A 157 -29.73 14.54 3.88
C GLY A 157 -30.48 13.48 4.69
N LYS A 158 -29.76 12.59 5.37
CA LYS A 158 -29.96 12.23 6.80
C LYS A 158 -28.84 11.26 7.21
N GLY A 159 -28.20 11.54 8.34
CA GLY A 159 -27.00 10.83 8.77
C GLY A 159 -27.18 9.32 8.84
N ALA A 160 -26.26 8.60 8.22
CA ALA A 160 -25.86 7.26 8.60
C ALA A 160 -24.42 7.04 8.14
N ILE A 161 -23.55 6.80 9.11
CA ILE A 161 -22.17 6.36 8.96
C ILE A 161 -22.22 5.01 8.24
N GLY A 162 -22.01 5.02 6.92
CA GLY A 162 -21.83 3.83 6.10
C GLY A 162 -20.48 3.97 5.41
N GLY A 163 -19.41 3.61 6.12
CA GLY A 163 -18.07 3.56 5.57
C GLY A 163 -18.06 2.68 4.34
N GLY A 164 -17.77 3.27 3.19
CA GLY A 164 -17.48 2.51 1.97
C GLY A 164 -16.27 1.65 2.25
N ASN A 165 -16.51 0.38 2.59
CA ASN A 165 -15.52 -0.68 2.59
C ASN A 165 -14.94 -0.72 1.17
N ILE A 166 -13.72 -0.21 0.99
CA ILE A 166 -12.85 -0.76 -0.07
C ILE A 166 -12.57 -2.17 0.41
N THR A 167 -13.49 -3.10 0.10
CA THR A 167 -13.35 -4.55 0.22
C THR A 167 -12.14 -4.99 1.05
N THR A 168 -12.25 -4.86 2.37
CA THR A 168 -11.52 -5.72 3.29
C THR A 168 -12.59 -6.58 3.91
N ASN A 169 -12.89 -7.70 3.24
CA ASN A 169 -13.22 -8.91 4.00
C ASN A 169 -12.14 -9.05 5.08
N ASN A 170 -12.44 -9.69 6.20
CA ASN A 170 -11.48 -10.01 7.26
C ASN A 170 -10.28 -10.89 6.79
N GLU A 171 -10.02 -10.97 5.48
CA GLU A 171 -8.81 -11.52 4.88
C GLU A 171 -7.62 -10.74 5.42
N SER A 172 -6.80 -11.43 6.22
CA SER A 172 -5.48 -10.94 6.57
C SER A 172 -4.74 -10.57 5.29
N GLU A 173 -4.08 -9.42 5.30
CA GLU A 173 -3.35 -8.95 4.13
C GLU A 173 -2.24 -9.95 3.77
N LYS A 174 -2.39 -10.63 2.63
CA LYS A 174 -1.52 -11.75 2.22
C LYS A 174 -0.16 -11.31 1.63
N GLY A 175 0.44 -10.23 2.14
CA GLY A 175 1.71 -9.67 1.62
C GLY A 175 2.66 -9.20 2.72
N LEU A 176 3.87 -8.77 2.35
CA LEU A 176 4.84 -8.24 3.31
C LEU A 176 4.48 -6.84 3.80
N LEU A 177 4.04 -5.98 2.88
CA LEU A 177 3.61 -4.60 3.14
C LEU A 177 2.58 -4.18 2.11
N THR A 178 1.68 -3.28 2.52
CA THR A 178 0.80 -2.58 1.59
C THR A 178 0.85 -1.08 1.74
N LEU A 179 0.96 -0.44 0.59
CA LEU A 179 0.91 1.00 0.45
C LEU A 179 -0.43 1.40 -0.15
N ILE A 180 -1.12 2.32 0.49
CA ILE A 180 -2.42 2.83 0.03
C ILE A 180 -2.27 4.33 -0.24
N SER A 181 -2.71 4.74 -1.43
CA SER A 181 -2.88 6.15 -1.80
C SER A 181 -4.34 6.39 -2.18
N SER A 182 -4.95 7.45 -1.68
CA SER A 182 -6.36 7.79 -1.91
C SER A 182 -6.52 9.28 -2.16
N ASP A 183 -7.45 9.64 -3.03
CA ASP A 183 -7.77 11.04 -3.35
C ASP A 183 -8.84 11.67 -2.44
N ALA A 184 -9.53 10.83 -1.64
CA ALA A 184 -10.53 11.25 -0.68
C ALA A 184 -10.27 10.65 0.70
N ALA A 185 -10.73 11.37 1.73
CA ALA A 185 -10.64 10.95 3.12
C ALA A 185 -11.59 9.76 3.42
N GLY A 186 -11.39 9.10 4.57
CA GLY A 186 -12.20 7.97 4.99
C GLY A 186 -11.46 6.63 5.06
N LEU A 187 -10.12 6.61 5.00
CA LEU A 187 -9.33 5.41 5.24
C LEU A 187 -9.29 5.10 6.74
N GLN A 188 -9.78 3.92 7.10
CA GLN A 188 -9.77 3.45 8.48
C GLN A 188 -8.80 2.27 8.61
N VAL A 189 -8.07 2.25 9.72
CA VAL A 189 -7.15 1.15 10.06
C VAL A 189 -7.51 0.65 11.45
N ARG A 190 -7.28 -0.64 11.67
CA ARG A 190 -7.50 -1.31 12.94
C ARG A 190 -6.17 -1.47 13.67
N ASP A 191 -6.08 -0.96 14.90
CA ASP A 191 -4.91 -1.16 15.75
C ASP A 191 -4.80 -2.63 16.22
N PRO A 192 -3.67 -3.06 16.81
CA PRO A 192 -3.51 -4.41 17.36
C PRO A 192 -4.52 -4.79 18.46
N ASN A 193 -5.12 -3.79 19.12
CA ASN A 193 -6.17 -3.98 20.13
C ASN A 193 -7.56 -4.16 19.50
N GLY A 194 -7.65 -4.13 18.17
CA GLY A 194 -8.88 -4.29 17.43
C GLY A 194 -9.72 -3.02 17.29
N ARG A 195 -9.18 -1.84 17.63
CA ARG A 195 -9.88 -0.55 17.56
C ARG A 195 -9.70 0.10 16.20
N TRP A 196 -10.80 0.52 15.59
CA TRP A 196 -10.80 1.31 14.36
C TRP A 196 -10.47 2.78 14.62
N TYR A 197 -9.61 3.36 13.80
CA TYR A 197 -9.33 4.78 13.80
C TYR A 197 -9.15 5.30 12.36
N LEU A 198 -9.36 6.61 12.17
CA LEU A 198 -9.21 7.24 10.87
C LEU A 198 -7.71 7.54 10.60
N ALA A 199 -7.15 6.89 9.59
CA ALA A 199 -5.73 7.00 9.24
C ALA A 199 -5.40 8.30 8.49
N ASP A 200 -6.35 8.85 7.74
CA ASP A 200 -6.17 10.06 6.93
C ASP A 200 -6.66 11.35 7.60
N TYR A 201 -6.91 11.31 8.91
CA TYR A 201 -7.34 12.49 9.67
C TYR A 201 -6.33 13.64 9.55
N GLY A 202 -6.72 14.75 8.93
CA GLY A 202 -5.84 15.90 8.74
C GLY A 202 -4.82 15.77 7.58
N LEU A 203 -4.89 14.70 6.79
CA LEU A 203 -4.26 14.67 5.46
C LEU A 203 -5.08 15.59 4.56
N ARG A 204 -4.52 16.74 4.18
CA ARG A 204 -5.14 17.56 3.14
C ARG A 204 -5.25 16.69 1.88
N PRO A 205 -6.42 16.63 1.22
CA PRO A 205 -6.51 15.99 -0.07
C PRO A 205 -5.40 16.51 -0.98
N ALA A 206 -4.79 15.63 -1.77
CA ALA A 206 -3.74 15.97 -2.74
C ALA A 206 -4.19 17.06 -3.76
N ALA A 207 -5.46 17.47 -3.72
CA ALA A 207 -6.11 18.51 -4.50
C ALA A 207 -6.02 19.95 -3.92
N SER A 208 -5.19 20.23 -2.90
CA SER A 208 -5.13 21.59 -2.30
C SER A 208 -3.91 22.44 -2.66
N TYR A 209 -3.13 22.06 -3.68
CA TYR A 209 -2.40 23.08 -4.42
C TYR A 209 -3.43 23.70 -5.39
N ARG A 210 -3.70 25.00 -5.23
CA ARG A 210 -4.45 25.79 -6.20
C ARG A 210 -3.74 25.66 -7.55
N ALA A 211 -4.16 24.70 -8.38
CA ALA A 211 -4.09 24.90 -9.81
C ALA A 211 -5.04 26.07 -10.09
N ALA A 212 -4.55 27.03 -10.85
CA ALA A 212 -5.23 28.25 -11.20
C ALA A 212 -6.69 28.00 -11.63
N THR A 213 -7.50 29.00 -11.33
CA THR A 213 -8.81 29.29 -11.90
C THR A 213 -8.96 28.76 -13.32
N ASP A 214 -10.12 28.19 -13.62
CA ASP A 214 -10.63 27.82 -14.96
C ASP A 214 -10.50 26.35 -15.37
N CYS A 215 -11.15 25.46 -14.60
CA CYS A 215 -11.77 24.24 -15.12
C CYS A 215 -13.06 23.95 -14.34
N THR A 216 -14.12 24.69 -14.62
CA THR A 216 -15.48 24.31 -14.21
C THR A 216 -15.92 23.10 -15.04
N SER A 217 -15.73 21.88 -14.51
CA SER A 217 -16.56 20.74 -14.88
C SER A 217 -17.55 20.48 -13.76
N THR A 218 -18.67 21.17 -13.90
CA THR A 218 -19.91 21.07 -13.16
C THR A 218 -20.45 19.64 -13.16
N THR A 219 -21.24 19.33 -12.11
CA THR A 219 -22.17 18.19 -11.94
C THR A 219 -21.63 16.79 -11.61
N ALA A 220 -21.82 16.45 -10.32
CA ALA A 220 -22.40 15.19 -9.82
C ALA A 220 -21.73 13.88 -10.24
N ASN A 221 -20.75 13.42 -9.43
CA ASN A 221 -20.63 12.05 -8.91
C ASN A 221 -19.34 11.93 -8.09
N ALA A 222 -19.46 12.02 -6.76
CA ALA A 222 -18.37 12.16 -5.81
C ALA A 222 -17.63 10.82 -5.54
N GLY A 223 -17.06 10.19 -6.57
CA GLY A 223 -16.32 8.93 -6.39
C GLY A 223 -14.92 9.11 -5.78
N ARG A 224 -14.51 8.13 -4.97
CA ARG A 224 -13.17 7.99 -4.37
C ARG A 224 -12.33 7.06 -5.24
N SER A 225 -11.18 7.55 -5.73
CA SER A 225 -10.16 6.72 -6.36
C SER A 225 -9.09 6.35 -5.34
N SER A 226 -8.65 5.10 -5.37
CA SER A 226 -7.57 4.60 -4.51
C SER A 226 -6.64 3.69 -5.30
N LEU A 227 -5.35 3.74 -4.96
CA LEU A 227 -4.30 2.86 -5.44
C LEU A 227 -3.76 2.07 -4.25
N ALA A 228 -3.73 0.75 -4.35
CA ALA A 228 -3.18 -0.14 -3.33
C ALA A 228 -2.07 -0.99 -3.94
N PHE A 229 -0.84 -0.82 -3.48
CA PHE A 229 0.31 -1.63 -3.87
C PHE A 229 0.60 -2.65 -2.78
N ARG A 230 0.49 -3.94 -3.12
CA ARG A 230 0.88 -5.06 -2.27
C ARG A 230 2.27 -5.53 -2.65
N LEU A 231 3.21 -5.36 -1.73
CA LEU A 231 4.53 -5.94 -1.84
C LEU A 231 4.45 -7.42 -1.46
N MET A 232 4.64 -8.28 -2.45
CA MET A 232 4.56 -9.73 -2.28
C MET A 232 5.96 -10.33 -2.24
N PRO A 233 6.18 -11.36 -1.41
CA PRO A 233 7.39 -12.16 -1.52
C PRO A 233 7.34 -13.03 -2.79
N GLN A 234 8.49 -13.40 -3.34
CA GLN A 234 8.59 -14.33 -4.46
C GLN A 234 8.11 -15.72 -4.05
N SER A 235 7.40 -16.42 -4.93
CA SER A 235 6.81 -17.74 -4.62
C SER A 235 7.85 -18.81 -4.33
N ASN A 236 9.05 -18.70 -4.91
CA ASN A 236 10.18 -19.61 -4.70
C ASN A 236 11.07 -19.21 -3.50
N ALA A 237 10.80 -18.09 -2.84
CA ALA A 237 11.56 -17.67 -1.67
C ALA A 237 11.18 -18.48 -0.42
N ILE A 238 12.08 -18.49 0.56
CA ILE A 238 11.90 -19.18 1.85
C ILE A 238 11.79 -18.13 2.95
N LEU A 239 10.72 -18.20 3.72
CA LEU A 239 10.54 -17.41 4.94
C LEU A 239 11.31 -18.08 6.06
N ASP A 240 12.47 -17.50 6.43
CA ASP A 240 13.30 -17.98 7.53
C ASP A 240 13.50 -16.89 8.59
N CYS A 241 13.08 -17.17 9.82
CA CYS A 241 13.22 -16.28 10.97
C CYS A 241 14.61 -16.39 11.65
N SER A 242 15.51 -17.24 11.15
CA SER A 242 16.85 -17.41 11.74
C SER A 242 17.65 -16.11 11.83
N PRO A 243 17.69 -15.21 10.82
CA PRO A 243 18.35 -13.91 10.95
C PRO A 243 17.80 -13.05 12.09
N ILE A 244 16.48 -13.10 12.32
CA ILE A 244 15.79 -12.37 13.39
C ILE A 244 16.18 -12.94 14.76
N ARG A 245 16.22 -14.27 14.87
CA ARG A 245 16.69 -14.96 16.08
C ARG A 245 18.16 -14.66 16.37
N THR A 246 19.03 -14.66 15.37
CA THR A 246 20.45 -14.29 15.51
C THR A 246 20.65 -12.84 15.92
N ALA A 247 19.75 -11.95 15.51
CA ALA A 247 19.72 -10.56 15.97
C ALA A 247 19.26 -10.38 17.42
N GLY A 248 18.89 -11.48 18.10
CA GLY A 248 18.56 -11.51 19.53
C GLY A 248 17.06 -11.44 19.85
N HIS A 249 16.19 -11.57 18.84
CA HIS A 249 14.74 -11.57 19.05
C HIS A 249 14.23 -12.98 19.41
N VAL A 250 13.24 -13.04 20.30
CA VAL A 250 12.62 -14.29 20.73
C VAL A 250 11.58 -14.71 19.68
N ILE A 251 11.90 -15.75 18.92
CA ILE A 251 10.99 -16.35 17.94
C ILE A 251 10.52 -17.71 18.46
N PRO A 252 9.20 -17.98 18.51
CA PRO A 252 8.68 -19.28 18.89
C PRO A 252 9.24 -20.41 18.01
N GLN A 253 9.50 -21.57 18.61
CA GLN A 253 10.07 -22.73 17.90
C GLN A 253 9.15 -23.29 16.81
N SER A 254 7.86 -22.93 16.81
CA SER A 254 6.91 -23.28 15.76
C SER A 254 7.20 -22.62 14.42
N TYR A 255 7.96 -21.51 14.39
CA TYR A 255 8.35 -20.84 13.15
C TYR A 255 9.59 -21.51 12.55
N VAL A 256 9.36 -22.57 11.78
CA VAL A 256 10.36 -23.24 10.95
C VAL A 256 10.43 -22.61 9.55
N PRO A 257 11.55 -22.72 8.83
CA PRO A 257 11.64 -22.26 7.45
C PRO A 257 10.54 -22.87 6.58
N ILE A 258 9.78 -22.04 5.88
CA ILE A 258 8.67 -22.45 5.01
C ILE A 258 8.78 -21.74 3.66
N SER A 259 8.48 -22.42 2.55
CA SER A 259 8.43 -21.74 1.25
C SER A 259 7.24 -20.80 1.19
N VAL A 260 7.40 -19.68 0.50
CA VAL A 260 6.31 -18.71 0.30
C VAL A 260 5.13 -19.37 -0.40
N SER A 261 5.37 -20.24 -1.38
CA SER A 261 4.31 -20.99 -2.05
C SER A 261 3.45 -21.78 -1.06
N GLN A 262 4.08 -22.58 -0.20
CA GLN A 262 3.38 -23.42 0.78
C GLN A 262 2.62 -22.55 1.78
N PHE A 263 3.26 -21.51 2.31
CA PHE A 263 2.64 -20.60 3.26
C PHE A 263 1.40 -19.91 2.68
N MET A 264 1.47 -19.49 1.41
CA MET A 264 0.35 -18.83 0.73
C MET A 264 -0.77 -19.82 0.40
N ASP A 265 -0.44 -21.07 0.09
CA ASP A 265 -1.42 -22.14 -0.13
C ASP A 265 -2.15 -22.48 1.18
N ASP A 266 -1.43 -22.60 2.29
CA ASP A 266 -2.02 -22.85 3.63
C ASP A 266 -2.96 -21.69 4.06
N LEU A 267 -2.54 -20.44 3.84
CA LEU A 267 -3.38 -19.24 4.05
C LEU A 267 -4.60 -19.16 3.13
N SER A 268 -4.60 -19.90 2.02
CA SER A 268 -5.77 -19.98 1.13
C SER A 268 -6.71 -21.11 1.55
N ALA A 269 -6.18 -22.22 2.06
CA ALA A 269 -6.96 -23.37 2.52
C ALA A 269 -7.74 -23.08 3.82
N ASP A 270 -7.19 -22.25 4.71
CA ASP A 270 -7.88 -21.85 5.95
C ASP A 270 -9.13 -20.95 5.70
N GLU A 271 -9.25 -20.34 4.52
CA GLU A 271 -10.43 -19.53 4.15
C GLU A 271 -11.58 -20.35 3.56
N ASP A 272 -11.32 -21.60 3.16
CA ASP A 272 -12.31 -22.52 2.60
C ASP A 272 -12.99 -23.42 3.66
N VAL A 273 -12.65 -23.26 4.94
CA VAL A 273 -13.36 -23.94 6.03
C VAL A 273 -14.63 -23.13 6.34
N PRO A 274 -15.85 -23.60 5.98
CA PRO A 274 -17.06 -22.95 6.44
C PRO A 274 -17.04 -23.01 7.97
N ASN A 275 -17.15 -21.84 8.61
CA ASN A 275 -17.39 -21.72 10.05
C ASN A 275 -18.61 -22.58 10.43
N SER A 276 -18.38 -23.84 10.78
CA SER A 276 -19.33 -24.71 11.44
C SER A 276 -18.90 -24.81 12.88
N LEU A 277 -19.55 -24.00 13.73
CA LEU A 277 -20.11 -24.36 15.03
C LEU A 277 -20.98 -23.21 15.54
#